data_AF-A0A4U5NP66-F1
#
_entry.id   AF-A0A4U5NP66-F1
#
_cell.length_a   1.000
_cell.length_b   1.000
_cell.length_c   1.000
_cell.angle_alpha   90.00
_cell.angle_beta   90.00
_cell.angle_gamma   90.00
#
_symmetry.space_group_name_H-M   'P 1'
#
loop_
_entity.id
_entity.type
_entity.pdbx_description
1 polymer ?
#
loop_
_entity_poly.entity_id
_entity_poly.type
_entity_poly.pdbx_seq_one_letter_code
_entity_poly.pdbx_strand_id
1 'polypeptide(L)'
;MALLGDSRNVVEKLLDSAESEFLQNKFKEAYDAAKIALLADPSFGNGCVHRCVAAYRVHAATLLKNRYGEINWYNVLGVDYYWESEEKILSRFCRMGKLICSDDDNDYSFAAKLAYRIISRAVEVLVDSESRARYHRRWGLKPLPCAAKTRLPVFDVLFCSIDV
;
A
#
# COMPACT_ATOMS: atom_id res chain seq x y z
N MET A 1 -24.82 14.80 -28.33
CA MET A 1 -24.15 13.81 -27.46
C MET A 1 -22.66 13.76 -27.81
N ALA A 2 -21.84 14.59 -27.18
CA ALA A 2 -20.38 14.57 -27.35
C ALA A 2 -19.73 15.17 -26.09
N LEU A 3 -19.65 14.40 -25.00
CA LEU A 3 -18.99 14.81 -23.76
C LEU A 3 -18.12 13.70 -23.12
N LEU A 4 -17.93 12.56 -23.77
CA LEU A 4 -17.13 11.44 -23.24
C LEU A 4 -15.71 11.36 -23.82
N GLY A 5 -15.39 12.17 -24.84
CA GLY A 5 -14.07 12.15 -25.49
C GLY A 5 -12.97 12.93 -24.78
N ASP A 6 -13.34 13.92 -23.96
CA ASP A 6 -12.36 14.85 -23.36
C ASP A 6 -11.77 14.28 -22.05
N SER A 7 -12.63 13.76 -21.16
CA SER A 7 -12.20 13.20 -19.87
C SER A 7 -11.27 11.99 -20.01
N ARG A 8 -11.51 11.12 -20.99
CA ARG A 8 -10.69 9.91 -21.21
C ARG A 8 -9.25 10.27 -21.62
N ASN A 9 -9.09 11.22 -22.53
CA ASN A 9 -7.80 11.72 -23.00
C ASN A 9 -7.05 12.45 -21.87
N VAL A 10 -7.77 13.20 -21.03
CA VAL A 10 -7.20 13.83 -19.83
C VAL A 10 -6.65 12.80 -18.86
N VAL A 11 -7.39 11.72 -18.59
CA VAL A 11 -6.97 10.65 -17.67
C VAL A 11 -5.75 9.91 -18.21
N GLU A 12 -5.72 9.55 -19.49
CA GLU A 12 -4.57 8.91 -20.14
C GLU A 12 -3.30 9.77 -20.00
N LYS A 13 -3.38 11.08 -20.33
CA LYS A 13 -2.25 12.00 -20.16
C LYS A 13 -1.77 12.13 -18.72
N LEU A 14 -2.68 12.11 -17.74
CA LEU A 14 -2.33 12.17 -16.33
C LEU A 14 -1.63 10.89 -15.86
N LEU A 15 -2.05 9.72 -16.35
CA LEU A 15 -1.39 8.45 -16.05
C LEU A 15 -0.01 8.37 -16.70
N ASP A 16 0.14 8.81 -17.96
CA ASP A 16 1.44 8.88 -18.64
C ASP A 16 2.40 9.83 -17.90
N SER A 17 1.89 10.99 -17.46
CA SER A 17 2.65 11.93 -16.64
C SER A 17 3.07 11.31 -15.31
N ALA A 18 2.15 10.61 -14.64
CA ALA A 18 2.43 9.94 -13.37
C ALA A 18 3.49 8.84 -13.52
N GLU A 19 3.47 8.06 -14.61
CA GLU A 19 4.49 7.07 -14.90
C GLU A 19 5.85 7.73 -15.17
N SER A 20 5.89 8.81 -15.95
CA SER A 20 7.12 9.57 -16.20
C SER A 20 7.73 10.12 -14.90
N GLU A 21 6.91 10.67 -14.02
CA GLU A 21 7.34 11.16 -12.70
C GLU A 21 7.82 10.02 -11.80
N PHE A 22 7.13 8.87 -11.83
CA PHE A 22 7.54 7.68 -11.09
C PHE A 22 8.93 7.21 -11.51
N LEU A 23 9.20 7.14 -12.82
CA LEU A 23 10.52 6.78 -13.36
C LEU A 23 11.62 7.78 -12.99
N GLN A 24 11.26 9.04 -12.74
CA GLN A 24 12.16 10.07 -12.23
C GLN A 24 12.33 10.05 -10.69
N ASN A 25 11.77 9.04 -10.00
CA ASN A 25 11.71 8.95 -8.53
C ASN A 25 10.94 10.09 -7.84
N LYS A 26 10.08 10.80 -8.57
CA LYS A 26 9.18 11.84 -8.06
C LYS A 26 7.87 11.20 -7.59
N PHE A 27 7.95 10.39 -6.53
CA PHE A 27 6.83 9.53 -6.10
C PHE A 27 5.63 10.32 -5.59
N LYS A 28 5.84 11.52 -5.04
CA LYS A 28 4.75 12.35 -4.53
C LYS A 28 3.96 12.96 -5.69
N GLU A 29 4.67 13.49 -6.67
CA GLU A 29 4.12 14.08 -7.88
C GLU A 29 3.35 13.02 -8.66
N ALA A 30 3.93 11.83 -8.85
CA ALA A 30 3.27 10.69 -9.50
C ALA A 30 1.97 10.29 -8.79
N TYR A 31 1.98 10.31 -7.46
CA TYR A 31 0.78 10.04 -6.67
C TYR A 31 -0.28 11.14 -6.82
N ASP A 32 0.12 12.41 -6.81
CA ASP A 32 -0.79 13.54 -6.97
C ASP A 32 -1.43 13.55 -8.36
N ALA A 33 -0.64 13.31 -9.43
CA ALA A 33 -1.13 13.17 -10.80
C ALA A 33 -2.15 12.02 -10.93
N ALA A 34 -1.85 10.85 -10.36
CA ALA A 34 -2.77 9.70 -10.37
C ALA A 34 -4.04 9.96 -9.56
N LYS A 35 -3.98 10.73 -8.47
CA LYS A 35 -5.18 11.15 -7.73
C LYS A 35 -6.05 12.10 -8.55
N ILE A 36 -5.45 13.03 -9.30
CA ILE A 36 -6.20 13.92 -10.19
C ILE A 36 -6.88 13.10 -11.28
N ALA A 37 -6.18 12.09 -11.83
CA ALA A 37 -6.76 11.14 -12.79
C ALA A 37 -7.97 10.40 -12.19
N LEU A 38 -7.86 9.97 -10.93
CA LEU A 38 -8.95 9.29 -10.23
C LEU A 38 -10.16 10.19 -10.00
N LEU A 39 -9.94 11.47 -9.70
CA LEU A 39 -11.01 12.44 -9.53
C LEU A 39 -11.69 12.78 -10.87
N ALA A 40 -10.95 12.73 -11.97
CA ALA A 40 -11.47 12.99 -13.30
C ALA A 40 -12.35 11.84 -13.82
N ASP A 41 -11.92 10.59 -13.64
CA ASP A 41 -12.72 9.40 -13.95
C ASP A 41 -12.37 8.21 -13.04
N PRO A 42 -13.19 7.95 -12.01
CA PRO A 42 -12.99 6.81 -11.10
C PRO A 42 -13.13 5.44 -11.77
N SER A 43 -13.89 5.34 -12.86
CA SER A 43 -14.21 4.06 -13.53
C SER A 43 -13.32 3.78 -14.74
N PHE A 44 -12.35 4.65 -15.02
CA PHE A 44 -11.43 4.51 -16.14
C PHE A 44 -10.67 3.18 -16.10
N GLY A 45 -10.60 2.50 -17.25
CA GLY A 45 -9.79 1.30 -17.44
C GLY A 45 -10.15 0.17 -16.48
N ASN A 46 -11.44 -0.04 -16.17
CA ASN A 46 -11.91 -1.06 -15.23
C ASN A 46 -11.26 -0.95 -13.83
N GLY A 47 -11.10 0.29 -13.34
CA GLY A 47 -10.46 0.56 -12.06
C GLY A 47 -8.94 0.52 -12.07
N CYS A 48 -8.29 0.51 -13.25
CA CYS A 48 -6.84 0.62 -13.40
C CYS A 48 -6.27 1.82 -12.63
N VAL A 49 -6.97 2.96 -12.67
CA VAL A 49 -6.56 4.18 -11.94
C VAL A 49 -6.47 3.93 -10.43
N HIS A 50 -7.42 3.20 -9.84
CA HIS A 50 -7.38 2.86 -8.43
C HIS A 50 -6.14 2.02 -8.07
N ARG A 51 -5.72 1.11 -8.96
CA ARG A 51 -4.53 0.27 -8.77
C ARG A 51 -3.26 1.13 -8.83
N CYS A 52 -3.14 2.00 -9.84
CA CYS A 52 -2.02 2.92 -9.97
C CYS A 52 -1.90 3.85 -8.76
N VAL A 53 -3.01 4.45 -8.33
CA VAL A 53 -3.07 5.30 -7.14
C VAL A 53 -2.63 4.54 -5.90
N ALA A 54 -3.09 3.29 -5.71
CA ALA A 54 -2.69 2.46 -4.58
C ALA A 54 -1.19 2.15 -4.60
N ALA A 55 -0.62 1.81 -5.76
CA ALA A 55 0.80 1.55 -5.91
C ALA A 55 1.63 2.81 -5.62
N TYR A 56 1.33 3.95 -6.25
CA TYR A 56 2.06 5.20 -6.05
C TYR A 56 1.93 5.74 -4.63
N ARG A 57 0.77 5.54 -3.98
CA ARG A 57 0.58 5.86 -2.56
C ARG A 57 1.59 5.16 -1.68
N VAL A 58 1.83 3.86 -1.91
CA VAL A 58 2.80 3.07 -1.14
C VAL A 58 4.20 3.65 -1.30
N HIS A 59 4.60 3.97 -2.54
CA HIS A 59 5.89 4.60 -2.81
C HIS A 59 6.02 5.97 -2.17
N ALA A 60 5.01 6.83 -2.29
CA ALA A 60 4.97 8.14 -1.65
C ALA A 60 5.04 8.02 -0.11
N ALA A 61 4.40 7.01 0.47
CA ALA A 61 4.46 6.75 1.91
C ALA A 61 5.87 6.40 2.40
N THR A 62 6.73 5.84 1.54
CA THR A 62 8.14 5.56 1.90
C THR A 62 9.01 6.83 2.02
N LEU A 63 8.55 7.95 1.48
CA LEU A 63 9.22 9.25 1.64
C LEU A 63 9.11 9.76 3.09
N LEU A 64 8.08 9.32 3.83
CA LEU A 64 7.89 9.68 5.23
C LEU A 64 8.85 8.88 6.11
N LYS A 65 10.02 9.49 6.37
CA LYS A 65 11.08 8.91 7.18
C LYS A 65 11.30 9.69 8.47
N ASN A 66 11.73 9.00 9.52
CA ASN A 66 12.17 9.67 10.75
C ASN A 66 13.62 10.18 10.61
N ARG A 67 14.15 10.81 11.67
CA ARG A 67 15.54 11.31 11.72
C ARG A 67 16.61 10.23 11.54
N TYR A 68 16.24 8.95 11.67
CA TYR A 68 17.13 7.80 11.50
C TYR A 68 16.98 7.13 10.13
N GLY A 69 16.16 7.71 9.23
CA GLY A 69 15.91 7.15 7.91
C GLY A 69 14.98 5.93 7.90
N GLU A 70 14.41 5.54 9.04
CA GLU A 70 13.39 4.49 9.10
C GLU A 70 12.13 4.97 8.36
N ILE A 71 11.39 4.07 7.72
CA ILE A 71 10.12 4.35 7.03
C ILE A 71 8.92 4.20 7.97
N ASN A 72 7.89 5.03 7.80
CA ASN A 72 6.65 4.90 8.55
C ASN A 72 5.79 3.73 8.02
N TRP A 73 6.00 2.54 8.59
CA TRP A 73 5.30 1.32 8.15
C TRP A 73 3.78 1.37 8.35
N TYR A 74 3.28 2.12 9.35
CA TYR A 74 1.84 2.33 9.52
C TYR A 74 1.25 3.15 8.38
N ASN A 75 1.94 4.22 7.97
CA ASN A 75 1.53 5.06 6.86
C ASN A 75 1.53 4.28 5.53
N VAL A 76 2.53 3.43 5.31
CA VAL A 76 2.62 2.53 4.15
C VAL A 76 1.37 1.63 4.03
N LEU A 77 0.91 1.05 5.13
CA LEU A 77 -0.32 0.23 5.15
C LEU A 77 -1.62 1.05 5.22
N GLY A 78 -1.54 2.38 5.38
CA GLY A 78 -2.72 3.22 5.61
C GLY A 78 -3.45 2.93 6.90
N VAL A 79 -2.69 2.71 7.95
CA VAL A 79 -3.18 2.52 9.31
C VAL A 79 -2.94 3.83 10.07
N ASP A 80 -4.02 4.47 10.51
CA ASP A 80 -3.96 5.81 11.12
C ASP A 80 -3.37 5.78 12.54
N TYR A 81 -3.51 4.66 13.24
CA TYR A 81 -3.10 4.53 14.63
C TYR A 81 -2.06 3.44 14.86
N TYR A 82 -1.00 3.77 15.61
CA TYR A 82 0.08 2.84 15.92
C TYR A 82 -0.29 1.76 16.95
N TRP A 83 -1.48 1.84 17.58
CA TRP A 83 -2.00 0.85 18.52
C TRP A 83 -2.96 -0.16 17.88
N GLU A 84 -3.06 -0.17 16.56
CA GLU A 84 -4.02 -1.05 15.89
C GLU A 84 -3.68 -2.53 16.08
N SER A 85 -4.73 -3.35 16.16
CA SER A 85 -4.59 -4.80 16.34
C SER A 85 -3.92 -5.44 15.13
N GLU A 86 -3.26 -6.57 15.37
CA GLU A 86 -2.67 -7.40 14.32
C GLU A 86 -3.71 -7.77 13.24
N GLU A 87 -4.92 -8.15 13.66
CA GLU A 87 -6.04 -8.47 12.77
C GLU A 87 -6.37 -7.32 11.81
N LYS A 88 -6.42 -6.08 12.32
CA LYS A 88 -6.66 -4.89 11.47
C LYS A 88 -5.51 -4.61 10.52
N ILE A 89 -4.26 -4.82 10.97
CA ILE A 89 -3.06 -4.67 10.14
C ILE A 89 -3.11 -5.68 8.98
N LEU A 90 -3.38 -6.95 9.27
CA LEU A 90 -3.53 -8.01 8.27
C LEU A 90 -4.71 -7.76 7.33
N SER A 91 -5.86 -7.35 7.85
CA SER A 91 -7.04 -6.98 7.04
C SER A 91 -6.70 -5.85 6.05
N ARG A 92 -5.96 -4.83 6.49
CA ARG A 92 -5.49 -3.74 5.63
C ARG A 92 -4.50 -4.21 4.58
N PHE A 93 -3.55 -5.06 4.96
CA PHE A 93 -2.63 -5.67 4.02
C PHE A 93 -3.36 -6.46 2.93
N CYS A 94 -4.27 -7.36 3.30
CA CYS A 94 -5.04 -8.15 2.33
C CYS A 94 -5.84 -7.26 1.38
N ARG A 95 -6.47 -6.19 1.90
CA ARG A 95 -7.20 -5.23 1.08
C ARG A 95 -6.29 -4.48 0.11
N MET A 96 -5.11 -4.03 0.56
CA MET A 96 -4.14 -3.35 -0.31
C MET A 96 -3.52 -4.30 -1.33
N GLY A 97 -3.20 -5.53 -0.92
CA GLY A 97 -2.71 -6.58 -1.81
C GLY A 97 -3.69 -6.82 -2.96
N LYS A 98 -4.97 -7.08 -2.66
CA LYS A 98 -6.03 -7.23 -3.68
C LYS A 98 -6.23 -6.02 -4.60
N LEU A 99 -5.84 -4.82 -4.14
CA LEU A 99 -5.97 -3.61 -4.94
C LEU A 99 -4.74 -3.37 -5.84
N ILE A 100 -3.55 -3.81 -5.40
CA ILE A 100 -2.29 -3.64 -6.13
C ILE A 100 -2.05 -4.82 -7.06
N CYS A 101 -2.35 -6.05 -6.62
CA CYS A 101 -2.38 -7.24 -7.45
C CYS A 101 -3.69 -7.27 -8.24
N SER A 102 -3.62 -7.33 -9.58
CA SER A 102 -4.74 -7.88 -10.34
C SER A 102 -4.74 -9.40 -10.22
N ASP A 103 -5.92 -10.02 -10.31
CA ASP A 103 -6.05 -11.47 -10.40
C ASP A 103 -5.42 -12.03 -11.70
N ASP A 104 -5.21 -11.17 -12.69
CA ASP A 104 -4.44 -11.47 -13.89
C ASP A 104 -2.94 -11.21 -13.67
N ASP A 105 -2.14 -12.28 -13.67
CA ASP A 105 -0.68 -12.26 -13.45
C ASP A 105 0.11 -11.43 -14.48
N ASN A 106 -0.48 -11.13 -15.64
CA ASN A 106 0.18 -10.44 -16.76
C ASN A 106 0.08 -8.90 -16.74
N ASP A 107 -0.81 -8.31 -15.94
CA ASP A 107 -1.04 -6.85 -15.91
C ASP A 107 -0.32 -6.13 -14.76
N TYR A 108 0.66 -6.81 -14.18
CA TYR A 108 1.31 -6.39 -12.97
C TYR A 108 2.42 -5.37 -13.28
N SER A 109 2.07 -4.07 -13.24
CA SER A 109 3.02 -2.98 -13.47
C SER A 109 4.23 -3.06 -12.53
N PHE A 110 5.38 -2.56 -12.98
CA PHE A 110 6.60 -2.55 -12.17
C PHE A 110 6.41 -1.81 -10.84
N ALA A 111 5.69 -0.68 -10.87
CA ALA A 111 5.32 0.08 -9.68
C ALA A 111 4.48 -0.75 -8.70
N ALA A 112 3.52 -1.53 -9.20
CA ALA A 112 2.69 -2.41 -8.38
C ALA A 112 3.52 -3.54 -7.74
N LYS A 113 4.44 -4.18 -8.48
CA LYS A 113 5.32 -5.24 -7.93
C LYS A 113 6.15 -4.72 -6.77
N LEU A 114 6.75 -3.54 -6.94
CA LEU A 114 7.53 -2.91 -5.89
C LEU A 114 6.67 -2.47 -4.70
N ALA A 115 5.49 -1.90 -4.96
CA ALA A 115 4.54 -1.53 -3.92
C ALA A 115 4.13 -2.75 -3.08
N TYR A 116 3.85 -3.89 -3.73
CA TYR A 116 3.53 -5.13 -3.03
C TYR A 116 4.67 -5.58 -2.10
N ARG A 117 5.92 -5.55 -2.57
CA ARG A 117 7.09 -5.86 -1.73
C ARG A 117 7.20 -4.94 -0.51
N ILE A 118 6.92 -3.64 -0.69
CA ILE A 118 6.97 -2.65 0.38
C ILE A 118 5.88 -2.92 1.43
N ILE A 119 4.64 -3.22 1.03
CA ILE A 119 3.57 -3.52 1.99
C ILE A 119 3.79 -4.86 2.70
N SER A 120 4.35 -5.87 2.02
CA SER A 120 4.73 -7.14 2.66
C SER A 120 5.77 -6.91 3.76
N ARG A 121 6.78 -6.07 3.48
CA ARG A 121 7.78 -5.71 4.47
C ARG A 121 7.19 -4.95 5.66
N ALA A 122 6.21 -4.07 5.41
CA ALA A 122 5.51 -3.36 6.47
C ALA A 122 4.78 -4.33 7.42
N VAL A 123 4.12 -5.35 6.88
CA VAL A 123 3.44 -6.38 7.67
C VAL A 123 4.41 -7.21 8.49
N GLU A 124 5.52 -7.67 7.90
CA GLU A 124 6.55 -8.42 8.63
C GLU A 124 7.03 -7.67 9.88
N VAL A 125 7.18 -6.34 9.78
CA VAL A 125 7.61 -5.51 10.90
C VAL A 125 6.50 -5.28 11.93
N LEU A 126 5.24 -5.19 11.48
CA LEU A 126 4.12 -4.76 12.31
C LEU A 126 3.26 -5.89 12.90
N VAL A 127 3.35 -7.11 12.37
CA VAL A 127 2.63 -8.29 12.89
C VAL A 127 3.42 -8.95 14.00
N ASP A 128 4.74 -9.12 13.80
CA ASP A 128 5.59 -9.69 14.84
C ASP A 128 5.73 -8.72 16.03
N SER A 129 5.29 -9.18 17.20
CA SER A 129 5.25 -8.38 18.44
C SER A 129 6.63 -7.82 18.81
N GLU A 130 7.70 -8.58 18.60
CA GLU A 130 9.05 -8.17 18.95
C GLU A 130 9.59 -7.14 17.96
N SER A 131 9.44 -7.41 16.67
CA SER A 131 9.83 -6.50 15.58
C SER A 131 9.08 -5.17 15.67
N ARG A 132 7.78 -5.21 15.99
CA ARG A 132 6.94 -4.02 16.18
C ARG A 132 7.39 -3.21 17.38
N ALA A 133 7.75 -3.86 18.49
CA ALA A 133 8.29 -3.17 19.66
C ALA A 133 9.67 -2.55 19.41
N ARG A 134 10.54 -3.24 18.65
CA ARG A 134 11.84 -2.67 18.20
C ARG A 134 11.60 -1.48 17.28
N TYR A 135 10.65 -1.56 16.36
CA TYR A 135 10.27 -0.47 15.46
C TYR A 135 9.75 0.76 16.24
N HIS A 136 8.84 0.57 17.21
CA HIS A 136 8.34 1.67 18.05
C HIS A 136 9.47 2.41 18.75
N ARG A 137 10.47 1.68 19.27
CA ARG A 137 11.67 2.28 19.89
C ARG A 137 12.46 3.13 18.90
N ARG A 138 12.73 2.63 17.69
CA ARG A 138 13.45 3.38 16.65
C ARG A 138 12.67 4.61 16.18
N TRP A 139 11.35 4.50 16.10
CA TRP A 139 10.47 5.59 15.66
C TRP A 139 10.20 6.64 16.74
N GLY A 140 10.43 6.31 18.02
CA GLY A 140 10.02 7.17 19.14
C GLY A 140 8.53 7.11 19.43
N LEU A 141 7.85 6.03 19.03
CA LEU A 141 6.44 5.78 19.37
C LEU A 141 6.33 5.25 20.79
N LYS A 142 5.16 5.50 21.41
CA LYS A 142 4.86 4.91 22.72
C LYS A 142 4.96 3.38 22.65
N PRO A 143 5.50 2.73 23.69
CA PRO A 143 5.48 1.28 23.79
C PRO A 143 4.04 0.78 23.64
N LEU A 144 3.87 -0.34 22.94
CA LEU A 144 2.57 -1.00 22.91
C LEU A 144 2.22 -1.42 24.34
N PRO A 145 0.96 -1.28 24.77
CA PRO A 145 0.53 -1.91 26.01
C PRO A 145 0.90 -3.39 25.91
N CYS A 146 1.66 -3.88 26.88
CA CYS A 146 2.12 -5.26 26.90
C CYS A 146 0.90 -6.16 26.71
N ALA A 147 0.75 -6.79 25.55
CA ALA A 147 -0.15 -7.90 25.42
C ALA A 147 0.34 -8.92 26.44
N ALA A 148 -0.44 -9.15 27.49
CA ALA A 148 -0.22 -10.30 28.36
C ALA A 148 -0.02 -11.48 27.42
N LYS A 149 1.13 -12.15 27.49
CA LYS A 149 1.48 -13.27 26.63
C LYS A 149 0.46 -14.39 26.88
N THR A 150 -0.69 -14.35 26.25
CA THR A 150 -1.42 -15.57 25.94
C THR A 150 -0.55 -16.29 24.93
N ARG A 151 0.16 -17.31 25.41
CA ARG A 151 0.73 -18.36 24.56
C ARG A 151 -0.41 -18.91 23.72
N LEU A 152 -0.61 -18.38 22.52
CA LEU A 152 -1.38 -19.09 21.51
C LEU A 152 -0.49 -20.25 21.03
N PRO A 153 -1.05 -21.46 20.92
CA PRO A 153 -0.28 -22.61 20.46
C PRO A 153 0.23 -22.33 19.05
N VAL A 154 1.46 -22.76 18.82
CA VAL A 154 2.16 -22.77 17.54
C VAL A 154 1.21 -23.32 16.46
N PHE A 155 0.78 -22.47 15.53
CA PHE A 155 0.13 -22.94 14.31
C PHE A 155 1.23 -23.36 13.34
N ASP A 156 1.57 -24.65 13.41
CA ASP A 156 2.18 -25.35 12.29
C ASP A 156 1.19 -25.38 11.11
N VAL A 157 1.61 -24.72 10.03
CA VAL A 157 1.34 -24.95 8.60
C VAL A 157 0.21 -25.93 8.21
N LEU A 158 -0.76 -25.44 7.42
CA LEU A 158 -1.43 -26.13 6.30
C LEU A 158 -2.17 -25.07 5.46
N PHE A 159 -1.64 -24.61 4.33
CA PHE A 159 -1.89 -25.13 2.98
C PHE A 159 -3.35 -25.53 2.68
N CYS A 160 -3.90 -24.88 1.65
CA CYS A 160 -5.12 -25.20 0.89
C CYS A 160 -6.47 -25.26 1.63
N SER A 161 -7.41 -24.43 1.20
CA SER A 161 -8.41 -24.90 0.24
C SER A 161 -9.09 -23.74 -0.49
N ILE A 162 -9.09 -23.88 -1.81
CA ILE A 162 -10.06 -23.34 -2.76
C ILE A 162 -11.43 -23.96 -2.45
N ASP A 163 -12.49 -23.17 -2.54
CA ASP A 163 -13.89 -23.49 -2.88
C ASP A 163 -14.67 -22.19 -2.54
N VAL A 164 -15.33 -21.46 -3.45
CA VAL A 164 -16.26 -21.83 -4.53
C VAL A 164 -16.15 -20.82 -5.68
#